data_AF-A0A3C0G570-F1
#
_entry.id   AF-A0A3C0G570-F1
#
_cell.length_a   1.000
_cell.length_b   1.000
_cell.length_c   1.000
_cell.angle_alpha   90.00
_cell.angle_beta   90.00
_cell.angle_gamma   90.00
#
_symmetry.space_group_name_H-M   'P 1'
#
loop_
_entity.id
_entity.type
_entity.pdbx_description
1 polymer ?
#
loop_
_entity_poly.entity_id
_entity_poly.type
_entity_poly.pdbx_seq_one_letter_code
_entity_poly.pdbx_strand_id
1 'polypeptide(L)' 'MKKQYLIITLLLLTANAIYAQFTLDGQFRPRTEYRHGFGSLIPDAADAGFAISTRARLNA' A
#
# COMPACT_ATOMS: atom_id res chain seq x y z
N MET A 1 -50.94 -14.20 8.37
CA MET A 1 -49.99 -15.30 8.09
C MET A 1 -49.34 -15.21 6.70
N LYS A 2 -50.03 -15.39 5.56
CA LYS A 2 -49.41 -15.35 4.21
C LYS A 2 -48.62 -14.07 3.87
N LYS A 3 -49.15 -12.90 4.21
CA LYS A 3 -48.47 -11.61 3.98
C LYS A 3 -47.20 -11.44 4.83
N GLN A 4 -47.18 -12.02 6.04
CA GLN A 4 -46.01 -11.97 6.92
C GLN A 4 -44.87 -12.81 6.35
N TYR A 5 -45.16 -13.99 5.79
CA TYR A 5 -44.15 -14.80 5.11
C TYR A 5 -43.56 -14.07 3.90
N LEU A 6 -44.39 -13.38 3.11
CA LEU A 6 -43.90 -12.59 1.97
C LEU A 6 -42.96 -11.46 2.42
N ILE A 7 -43.31 -10.76 3.50
CA ILE A 7 -42.47 -9.69 4.07
C ILE A 7 -41.16 -10.27 4.60
N ILE A 8 -41.20 -11.40 5.33
CA ILE A 8 -40.00 -12.06 5.87
C ILE A 8 -39.08 -12.52 4.73
N THR A 9 -39.64 -13.14 3.69
CA THR A 9 -38.86 -13.57 2.51
C THR A 9 -38.20 -12.38 1.82
N LEU A 10 -38.91 -11.26 1.66
CA LEU A 10 -38.34 -10.05 1.06
C LEU A 10 -37.21 -9.47 1.92
N LEU A 11 -37.36 -9.48 3.24
CA LEU A 11 -36.37 -8.98 4.19
C LEU A 11 -35.10 -9.85 4.20
N LEU A 12 -35.24 -11.17 4.08
CA LEU A 12 -34.12 -12.10 3.96
C LEU A 12 -33.38 -11.95 2.63
N LEU A 13 -34.08 -11.64 1.53
CA LEU A 13 -33.46 -11.42 0.22
C LEU A 13 -32.63 -10.12 0.14
N THR A 14 -33.01 -9.10 0.92
CA THR A 14 -32.32 -7.80 0.94
C THR A 14 -31.28 -7.69 2.05
N ALA A 15 -31.31 -8.60 3.04
CA ALA A 15 -30.33 -8.70 4.10
C ALA A 15 -28.99 -9.26 3.58
N ASN A 16 -28.25 -8.44 2.82
CA ASN A 16 -26.87 -8.73 2.46
C ASN A 16 -25.95 -7.92 3.37
N ALA A 17 -24.94 -8.58 3.95
CA ALA A 17 -23.88 -7.88 4.68
C ALA A 17 -23.03 -7.09 3.68
N ILE A 18 -23.16 -5.76 3.69
CA ILE A 18 -22.32 -4.88 2.88
C ILE A 18 -21.09 -4.54 3.71
N TYR A 19 -19.94 -5.07 3.32
CA TYR A 19 -18.65 -4.61 3.83
C TYR A 19 -18.15 -3.50 2.91
N ALA A 20 -17.76 -2.37 3.48
CA ALA A 20 -17.10 -1.32 2.69
C ALA A 20 -15.77 -1.86 2.16
N GLN A 21 -15.55 -1.76 0.85
CA GLN A 21 -14.24 -2.01 0.25
C GLN A 21 -13.36 -0.78 0.46
N PHE A 22 -12.77 -0.67 1.66
CA PHE A 22 -11.69 0.27 1.91
C PHE A 22 -10.44 -0.52 2.25
N THR A 23 -9.43 -0.41 1.40
CA THR A 23 -8.09 -0.92 1.64
C THR A 23 -7.16 0.26 1.84
N LEU A 24 -6.24 0.15 2.80
CA LEU A 24 -5.19 1.11 2.98
C LEU A 24 -3.92 0.34 3.31
N ASP A 25 -2.92 0.47 2.45
CA ASP A 25 -1.64 -0.18 2.61
C ASP A 25 -0.52 0.87 2.65
N GLY A 26 0.51 0.59 3.43
CA GLY A 26 1.65 1.47 3.63
C GLY A 26 2.95 0.70 3.48
N GLN A 27 3.92 1.30 2.78
CA GLN A 27 5.25 0.71 2.64
C GLN A 27 6.32 1.69 3.10
N PHE A 28 7.21 1.22 3.96
CA PHE A 28 8.38 1.95 4.41
C PHE A 28 9.64 1.31 3.85
N ARG A 29 10.41 2.07 3.07
CA ARG A 29 11.60 1.58 2.38
C ARG A 29 12.81 2.46 2.70
N PRO A 30 13.52 2.18 3.81
CA PRO A 30 14.81 2.78 4.07
C PRO A 30 15.86 2.14 3.16
N ARG A 31 16.82 2.95 2.71
CA ARG A 31 17.97 2.52 1.93
C ARG A 31 19.20 3.23 2.46
N THR A 32 20.26 2.46 2.62
CA THR A 32 21.59 2.99 2.85
C THR A 32 22.37 2.79 1.57
N GLU A 33 23.00 3.85 1.07
CA GLU A 33 23.72 3.86 -0.19
C GLU A 33 25.15 4.33 0.07
N TYR A 34 26.11 3.44 -0.19
CA TYR A 34 27.51 3.79 -0.34
C TYR A 34 27.83 3.86 -1.83
N ARG A 35 28.35 4.99 -2.29
CA ARG A 35 28.56 5.27 -3.71
C ARG A 35 30.00 5.71 -3.92
N HIS A 36 30.73 4.94 -4.72
CA HIS A 36 32.08 5.27 -5.16
C HIS A 36 32.23 4.82 -6.62
N GLY A 37 31.48 5.50 -7.48
CA GLY A 37 31.46 5.28 -8.92
C GLY A 37 30.09 4.82 -9.39
N PHE A 38 29.63 5.34 -10.53
CA PHE A 38 28.40 4.90 -11.16
C PHE A 38 28.33 5.36 -12.63
N GLY A 39 28.20 4.43 -13.57
CA GLY A 39 27.94 4.71 -14.99
C GLY A 39 29.12 5.30 -15.80
N SER A 40 30.16 5.81 -15.14
CA SER A 40 31.40 6.30 -15.74
C SER A 40 32.57 6.15 -14.77
N LEU A 41 33.80 6.35 -15.27
CA LEU A 41 35.01 6.28 -14.46
C LEU A 41 35.03 7.41 -13.43
N ILE A 42 35.35 7.09 -12.18
CA ILE A 42 35.51 8.08 -11.11
C ILE A 42 36.91 8.69 -11.16
N PRO A 43 37.07 9.99 -10.85
CA PRO A 43 38.38 10.61 -10.70
C PRO A 43 39.15 10.01 -9.51
N ASP A 44 40.46 9.81 -9.65
CA ASP A 44 41.30 9.15 -8.64
C ASP A 44 41.26 9.82 -7.25
N ALA A 45 41.00 11.13 -7.18
CA ALA A 45 40.95 11.90 -5.94
C ALA A 45 39.52 12.09 -5.38
N ALA A 46 38.49 11.46 -5.95
CA ALA A 46 37.12 11.64 -5.49
C ALA A 46 36.78 10.66 -4.36
N ASP A 47 36.41 11.18 -3.19
CA ASP A 47 36.00 10.37 -2.05
C ASP A 47 34.65 9.67 -2.27
N ALA A 48 34.41 8.58 -1.54
CA ALA A 48 33.14 7.88 -1.56
C ALA A 48 32.03 8.67 -0.86
N GLY A 49 30.85 8.69 -1.45
CA GLY A 49 29.64 9.22 -0.82
C GLY A 49 28.91 8.16 -0.01
N PHE A 50 28.37 8.56 1.14
CA PHE A 50 27.50 7.71 1.97
C PHE A 50 26.21 8.46 2.31
N ALA A 51 25.07 7.85 2.00
CA ALA A 51 23.76 8.47 2.19
C ALA A 51 22.73 7.47 2.71
N ILE A 52 21.77 7.97 3.48
CA ILE A 52 20.60 7.21 3.91
C ILE A 52 19.37 7.92 3.33
N SER A 53 18.54 7.18 2.60
CA SER A 53 17.28 7.67 2.06
C SER A 53 16.12 6.84 2.60
N THR A 54 14.98 7.49 2.82
CA THR A 54 13.77 6.82 3.28
C THR A 54 12.61 7.18 2.36
N ARG A 55 11.90 6.17 1.87
CA ARG A 55 10.69 6.35 1.07
C ARG A 55 9.50 5.71 1.78
N ALA A 56 8.55 6.54 2.20
CA ALA A 56 7.23 6.10 2.62
C ALA A 56 6.26 6.17 1.42
N ARG A 57 5.40 5.16 1.26
CA ARG A 57 4.32 5.13 0.27
C ARG A 57 3.03 4.73 0.95
N LEU A 58 1.95 5.40 0.58
CA LEU A 58 0.60 5.06 0.98
C LEU A 58 -0.16 4.64 -0.30
N ASN A 59 -0.82 3.50 -0.25
CA ASN A 59 -1.69 2.97 -1.30
C ASN A 59 -3.09 2.86 -0.71
N ALA A 60 -4.11 3.27 -1.45
CA ALA A 60 -5.53 3.14 -1.08
C ALA A 60 -6.24 2.30 -2.13
#